data_AF-A0A7S1WHP6-F1
#
_entry.id   AF-A0A7S1WHP6-F1
#
_cell.length_a   1.000
_cell.length_b   1.000
_cell.length_c   1.000
_cell.angle_alpha   90.00
_cell.angle_beta   90.00
_cell.angle_gamma   90.00
#
_symmetry.space_group_name_H-M   'P 1'
#
loop_
_entity.id
_entity.type
_entity.pdbx_description
1 polymer ?
#
loop_
_entity_poly.entity_id
_entity_poly.type
_entity_poly.pdbx_seq_one_letter_code
_entity_poly.pdbx_strand_id
1 'polypeptide(L)'
;WLATPEGSEQIDKALTTELSFVLAWCPCLMGAMCCAVSLITWMRASLTERLADLEEGSVTLPPQLQVTVILMMVMAVMGWIAASVAVESAFLSRLILKIDALVFLCTIFYITDWVGRRRVALMVERNKKLSQLRGLLQSDWLKALLVLPSLPFLPPLLLVDVLHQALRRSCQSFSGLPDDFVGRGCLTQEASRLLEELRSWELASVTTKVLYVCIAHFGIQVGVSQGLVLFLAWFNETVEPWSFLSATAVLFVVEIALFLFPPVAGVPLYMIGAIVIIPKVVHAGFSFWTGVAVGTAFNLTLKLVAAALEQKAIGLPFSSSVAVKKFIG
;
A
#
# COMPACT_ATOMS: atom_id res chain seq x y z
N TRP A 1 9.84 34.17 1.44
CA TRP A 1 8.54 33.74 0.89
C TRP A 1 7.61 33.20 1.98
N LEU A 2 8.01 32.23 2.81
CA LEU A 2 7.16 31.76 3.94
C LEU A 2 7.00 32.76 5.11
N ALA A 3 7.88 33.76 5.22
CA ALA A 3 7.81 34.79 6.27
C ALA A 3 7.18 36.12 5.80
N THR A 4 6.70 36.18 4.54
CA THR A 4 5.98 37.36 4.07
C THR A 4 4.50 37.24 4.43
N PRO A 5 3.82 38.34 4.78
CA PRO A 5 2.39 38.32 5.13
C PRO A 5 1.50 37.67 4.06
N GLU A 6 1.86 37.80 2.78
CA GLU A 6 1.18 37.11 1.67
C GLU A 6 1.33 35.58 1.72
N GLY A 7 2.49 35.08 2.15
CA GLY A 7 2.75 33.65 2.30
C GLY A 7 1.95 33.04 3.44
N SER A 8 1.81 33.75 4.58
CA SER A 8 0.96 33.30 5.68
C SER A 8 -0.53 33.28 5.32
N GLU A 9 -1.00 34.26 4.54
CA GLU A 9 -2.41 34.33 4.13
C GLU A 9 -2.78 33.19 3.15
N GLN A 10 -1.88 32.83 2.24
CA GLN A 10 -2.08 31.67 1.36
C GLN A 10 -2.10 30.34 2.13
N ILE A 11 -1.24 30.19 3.14
CA ILE A 11 -1.23 29.01 3.99
C ILE A 11 -2.54 28.91 4.79
N ASP A 12 -2.99 30.00 5.40
CA ASP A 12 -4.24 29.99 6.17
C ASP A 12 -5.45 29.71 5.28
N LYS A 13 -5.49 30.25 4.06
CA LYS A 13 -6.54 29.93 3.08
C LYS A 13 -6.48 28.46 2.68
N ALA A 14 -5.30 27.90 2.40
CA ALA A 14 -5.17 26.48 2.06
C ALA A 14 -5.59 25.59 3.24
N LEU A 15 -5.14 25.90 4.46
CA LEU A 15 -5.48 25.15 5.67
C LEU A 15 -6.96 25.23 5.99
N THR A 16 -7.58 26.41 5.93
CA THR A 16 -9.01 26.56 6.18
C THR A 16 -9.86 25.87 5.12
N THR A 17 -9.45 25.87 3.85
CA THR A 17 -10.18 25.17 2.78
C THR A 17 -10.09 23.65 2.97
N GLU A 18 -8.91 23.11 3.27
CA GLU A 18 -8.74 21.67 3.55
C GLU A 18 -9.46 21.25 4.84
N LEU A 19 -9.37 22.05 5.92
CA LEU A 19 -10.00 21.73 7.20
C LEU A 19 -11.53 21.82 7.13
N SER A 20 -12.06 22.82 6.42
CA SER A 20 -13.51 22.96 6.20
C SER A 20 -14.04 21.86 5.30
N PHE A 21 -13.29 21.41 4.30
CA PHE A 21 -13.61 20.21 3.53
C PHE A 21 -13.65 18.98 4.44
N VAL A 22 -12.62 18.73 5.24
CA VAL A 22 -12.60 17.58 6.17
C VAL A 22 -13.77 17.64 7.15
N LEU A 23 -14.05 18.79 7.76
CA LEU A 23 -15.14 18.95 8.72
C LEU A 23 -16.53 18.79 8.08
N ALA A 24 -16.75 19.33 6.88
CA ALA A 24 -18.02 19.20 6.17
C ALA A 24 -18.29 17.76 5.72
N TRP A 25 -17.24 17.03 5.34
CA TRP A 25 -17.34 15.64 4.88
C TRP A 25 -17.28 14.62 6.04
N CYS A 26 -16.83 15.01 7.23
CA CYS A 26 -16.68 14.11 8.37
C CYS A 26 -17.97 13.36 8.74
N PRO A 27 -19.17 14.00 8.81
CA PRO A 27 -20.41 13.28 9.10
C PRO A 27 -20.80 12.30 7.99
N CYS A 28 -20.56 12.65 6.72
CA CYS A 28 -20.83 11.78 5.58
C CYS A 28 -19.88 10.57 5.57
N LEU A 29 -18.60 10.80 5.85
CA LEU A 29 -17.59 9.75 6.01
C LEU A 29 -17.93 8.83 7.18
N MET A 30 -18.32 9.38 8.34
CA MET A 30 -18.78 8.58 9.48
C MET A 30 -20.03 7.77 9.13
N GLY A 31 -21.00 8.37 8.42
CA GLY A 31 -22.18 7.66 7.92
C GLY A 31 -21.81 6.52 6.98
N ALA A 32 -20.91 6.76 6.02
CA ALA A 32 -20.40 5.74 5.11
C ALA A 32 -19.66 4.62 5.85
N MET A 33 -18.86 4.95 6.86
CA MET A 33 -18.20 3.96 7.71
C MET A 33 -19.20 3.13 8.52
N CYS A 34 -20.20 3.77 9.15
CA CYS A 34 -21.25 3.06 9.86
C CYS A 34 -22.06 2.15 8.93
N CYS A 35 -22.38 2.60 7.71
CA CYS A 35 -23.02 1.79 6.68
C CYS A 35 -22.14 0.62 6.26
N ALA A 36 -20.84 0.83 6.05
CA ALA A 36 -19.90 -0.23 5.69
C ALA A 36 -19.78 -1.26 6.82
N VAL A 37 -19.68 -0.83 8.08
CA VAL A 37 -19.65 -1.71 9.25
C VAL A 37 -20.96 -2.50 9.35
N SER A 38 -22.12 -1.83 9.19
CA SER A 38 -23.43 -2.48 9.20
C SER A 38 -23.60 -3.50 8.08
N LEU A 39 -23.09 -3.19 6.87
CA LEU A 39 -23.11 -4.12 5.75
C LEU A 39 -22.23 -5.34 6.03
N ILE A 40 -21.03 -5.14 6.58
CA ILE A 40 -20.11 -6.23 6.93
C ILE A 40 -20.71 -7.11 8.03
N THR A 41 -21.32 -6.52 9.06
CA THR A 41 -21.98 -7.29 10.13
C THR A 41 -23.20 -8.05 9.62
N TRP A 42 -23.99 -7.45 8.72
CA TRP A 42 -25.13 -8.11 8.07
C TRP A 42 -24.70 -9.25 7.13
N MET A 43 -23.71 -9.03 6.27
CA MET A 43 -23.15 -10.08 5.40
C MET A 43 -22.62 -11.24 6.24
N ARG A 44 -21.99 -10.94 7.37
CA ARG A 44 -21.52 -11.99 8.29
C ARG A 44 -22.67 -12.74 8.94
N ALA A 45 -23.69 -12.04 9.44
CA ALA A 45 -24.84 -12.67 10.09
C ALA A 45 -25.53 -13.63 9.10
N SER A 46 -25.78 -13.16 7.88
CA SER A 46 -26.40 -13.97 6.82
C SER A 46 -25.53 -15.14 6.36
N LEU A 47 -24.20 -14.99 6.29
CA LEU A 47 -23.28 -16.09 5.99
C LEU A 47 -23.22 -17.11 7.12
N THR A 48 -23.23 -16.66 8.37
CA THR A 48 -23.19 -17.58 9.53
C THR A 48 -24.45 -18.43 9.59
N GLU A 49 -25.61 -17.83 9.34
CA GLU A 49 -26.90 -18.52 9.28
C GLU A 49 -26.93 -19.57 8.16
N ARG A 50 -26.55 -19.20 6.93
CA ARG A 50 -26.54 -20.11 5.77
C ARG A 50 -25.58 -21.29 5.91
N LEU A 51 -24.53 -21.18 6.72
CA LEU A 51 -23.52 -22.22 6.87
C LEU A 51 -23.73 -23.12 8.09
N ALA A 52 -24.51 -22.68 9.08
CA ALA A 52 -25.04 -23.59 10.11
C ALA A 52 -25.82 -24.76 9.47
N ASP A 53 -26.45 -24.49 8.31
CA ASP A 53 -27.20 -25.49 7.55
C ASP A 53 -26.34 -26.42 6.66
N LEU A 54 -25.06 -26.08 6.42
CA LEU A 54 -24.16 -26.80 5.49
C LEU A 54 -23.09 -27.65 6.19
N GLU A 55 -23.06 -27.67 7.53
CA GLU A 55 -21.94 -28.19 8.33
C GLU A 55 -21.82 -29.73 8.35
N GLU A 56 -22.69 -30.48 7.66
CA GLU A 56 -22.70 -31.95 7.74
C GLU A 56 -21.77 -32.71 6.77
N GLY A 57 -20.97 -32.09 5.90
CA GLY A 57 -20.09 -32.92 5.06
C GLY A 57 -19.04 -32.33 4.13
N SER A 58 -18.82 -31.01 4.08
CA SER A 58 -17.83 -30.45 3.13
C SER A 58 -16.69 -29.71 3.82
N VAL A 59 -15.45 -29.98 3.37
CA VAL A 59 -14.23 -29.25 3.76
C VAL A 59 -14.22 -27.90 3.04
N THR A 60 -15.20 -27.05 3.33
CA THR A 60 -15.26 -25.68 2.81
C THR A 60 -14.49 -24.75 3.74
N LEU A 61 -13.84 -23.75 3.15
CA LEU A 61 -13.19 -22.68 3.89
C LEU A 61 -14.23 -21.96 4.76
N PRO A 62 -13.96 -21.70 6.05
CA PRO A 62 -14.93 -21.05 6.90
C PRO A 62 -15.29 -19.68 6.32
N PRO A 63 -16.57 -19.28 6.38
CA PRO A 63 -17.10 -18.08 5.74
C PRO A 63 -16.38 -16.80 6.17
N GLN A 64 -15.83 -16.79 7.39
CA GLN A 64 -14.99 -15.71 7.93
C GLN A 64 -13.74 -15.46 7.07
N LEU A 65 -13.11 -16.51 6.53
CA LEU A 65 -11.97 -16.37 5.65
C LEU A 65 -12.39 -15.92 4.24
N GLN A 66 -13.56 -16.34 3.76
CA GLN A 66 -14.09 -15.86 2.49
C GLN A 66 -14.33 -14.35 2.51
N VAL A 67 -14.94 -13.82 3.59
CA VAL A 67 -15.09 -12.37 3.80
C VAL A 67 -13.74 -11.67 3.81
N THR A 68 -12.74 -12.26 4.48
CA THR A 68 -11.37 -11.71 4.50
C THR A 68 -10.77 -11.64 3.11
N VAL A 69 -10.90 -12.70 2.30
CA VAL A 69 -10.40 -12.73 0.92
C VAL A 69 -11.13 -11.70 0.05
N ILE A 70 -12.45 -11.54 0.22
CA ILE A 70 -13.22 -10.50 -0.48
C ILE A 70 -12.72 -9.11 -0.10
N LEU A 71 -12.50 -8.83 1.18
CA LEU A 71 -11.94 -7.55 1.64
C LEU A 71 -10.55 -7.29 1.03
N MET A 72 -9.68 -8.31 0.99
CA MET A 72 -8.36 -8.18 0.32
C MET A 72 -8.49 -7.92 -1.18
N MET A 73 -9.48 -8.51 -1.87
CA MET A 73 -9.75 -8.21 -3.28
C MET A 73 -10.26 -6.78 -3.48
N VAL A 74 -11.16 -6.30 -2.63
CA VAL A 74 -11.64 -4.91 -2.66
C VAL A 74 -10.47 -3.94 -2.48
N MET A 75 -9.57 -4.22 -1.56
CA MET A 75 -8.35 -3.42 -1.38
C MET A 75 -7.46 -3.43 -2.62
N ALA A 76 -7.24 -4.58 -3.23
CA ALA A 76 -6.44 -4.66 -4.46
C ALA A 76 -7.03 -3.78 -5.59
N VAL A 77 -8.36 -3.74 -5.69
CA VAL A 77 -9.07 -2.85 -6.63
C VAL A 77 -8.92 -1.39 -6.24
N MET A 78 -9.02 -1.04 -4.95
CA MET A 78 -8.79 0.33 -4.46
C MET A 78 -7.37 0.82 -4.73
N GLY A 79 -6.37 -0.03 -4.50
CA GLY A 79 -4.97 0.26 -4.86
C GLY A 79 -4.79 0.48 -6.37
N TRP A 80 -5.47 -0.31 -7.22
CA TRP A 80 -5.46 -0.10 -8.67
C TRP A 80 -6.12 1.22 -9.09
N ILE A 81 -7.25 1.58 -8.46
CA ILE A 81 -7.91 2.89 -8.68
C ILE A 81 -6.95 4.02 -8.27
N ALA A 82 -6.30 3.90 -7.11
CA ALA A 82 -5.35 4.91 -6.64
C ALA A 82 -4.18 5.11 -7.61
N ALA A 83 -3.65 4.02 -8.18
CA ALA A 83 -2.59 4.08 -9.19
C ALA A 83 -3.07 4.75 -10.48
N SER A 84 -4.29 4.45 -10.92
CA SER A 84 -4.89 5.06 -12.13
C SER A 84 -5.12 6.57 -11.96
N VAL A 85 -5.62 6.98 -10.78
CA VAL A 85 -5.88 8.38 -10.44
C VAL A 85 -4.60 9.20 -10.25
N ALA A 86 -3.47 8.54 -9.95
CA ALA A 86 -2.19 9.22 -9.73
C ALA A 86 -1.72 10.06 -10.93
N VAL A 87 -2.17 9.69 -12.13
CA VAL A 87 -1.88 10.39 -13.39
C VAL A 87 -2.55 11.77 -13.43
N GLU A 88 -3.80 11.85 -12.98
CA GLU A 88 -4.60 13.07 -13.03
C GLU A 88 -4.38 13.94 -11.80
N SER A 89 -4.39 13.33 -10.61
CA SER A 89 -4.16 14.05 -9.37
C SER A 89 -3.42 13.21 -8.33
N ALA A 90 -2.17 13.60 -8.09
CA ALA A 90 -1.33 12.98 -7.06
C ALA A 90 -1.91 13.12 -5.64
N PHE A 91 -2.77 14.12 -5.40
CA PHE A 91 -3.47 14.30 -4.13
C PHE A 91 -4.54 13.23 -3.92
N LEU A 92 -5.45 13.04 -4.89
CA LEU A 92 -6.54 12.08 -4.78
C LEU A 92 -6.02 10.65 -4.71
N SER A 93 -4.98 10.33 -5.49
CA SER A 93 -4.28 9.04 -5.39
C SER A 93 -3.74 8.77 -3.98
N ARG A 94 -3.07 9.77 -3.38
CA ARG A 94 -2.59 9.66 -1.99
C ARG A 94 -3.73 9.53 -0.98
N LEU A 95 -4.87 10.18 -1.21
CA LEU A 95 -6.06 10.04 -0.36
C LEU A 95 -6.63 8.62 -0.44
N ILE A 96 -6.79 8.07 -1.64
CA ILE A 96 -7.29 6.70 -1.84
C ILE A 96 -6.35 5.68 -1.20
N LEU A 97 -5.03 5.82 -1.37
CA LEU A 97 -4.05 4.94 -0.70
C LEU A 97 -4.13 5.01 0.83
N LYS A 98 -4.38 6.18 1.41
CA LYS A 98 -4.58 6.30 2.87
C LYS A 98 -5.85 5.59 3.33
N ILE A 99 -6.94 5.71 2.58
CA ILE A 99 -8.19 5.00 2.87
C ILE A 99 -7.98 3.49 2.74
N ASP A 100 -7.28 3.03 1.69
CA ASP A 100 -6.96 1.63 1.48
C ASP A 100 -6.10 1.06 2.61
N ALA A 101 -5.08 1.80 3.07
CA ALA A 101 -4.28 1.44 4.23
C ALA A 101 -5.11 1.35 5.52
N LEU A 102 -6.11 2.24 5.70
CA LEU A 102 -7.01 2.16 6.85
C LEU A 102 -7.90 0.90 6.79
N VAL A 103 -8.47 0.59 5.61
CA VAL A 103 -9.25 -0.64 5.39
C VAL A 103 -8.41 -1.88 5.64
N PHE A 104 -7.12 -1.86 5.26
CA PHE A 104 -6.18 -2.94 5.57
C PHE A 104 -6.03 -3.16 7.08
N LEU A 105 -5.80 -2.09 7.84
CA LEU A 105 -5.66 -2.15 9.28
C LEU A 105 -6.93 -2.68 9.95
N CYS A 106 -8.11 -2.21 9.51
CA CYS A 106 -9.40 -2.72 9.96
C CYS A 106 -9.57 -4.21 9.64
N THR A 107 -9.11 -4.66 8.47
CA THR A 107 -9.15 -6.07 8.06
C THR A 107 -8.22 -6.93 8.92
N ILE A 108 -7.00 -6.45 9.21
CA ILE A 108 -6.08 -7.13 10.15
C ILE A 108 -6.73 -7.25 11.52
N PHE A 109 -7.27 -6.15 12.04
CA PHE A 109 -7.93 -6.13 13.34
C PHE A 109 -9.10 -7.13 13.39
N TYR A 110 -9.94 -7.14 12.35
CA TYR A 110 -11.01 -8.12 12.18
C TYR A 110 -10.50 -9.55 12.21
N ILE A 111 -9.43 -9.88 11.48
CA ILE A 111 -8.85 -11.23 11.50
C ILE A 111 -8.34 -11.58 12.90
N THR A 112 -7.61 -10.66 13.55
CA THR A 112 -6.95 -10.95 14.83
C THR A 112 -7.92 -11.09 15.99
N ASP A 113 -8.91 -10.20 16.06
CA ASP A 113 -9.85 -10.09 17.18
C ASP A 113 -11.04 -11.05 17.01
N TRP A 114 -11.66 -11.05 15.82
CA TRP A 114 -12.91 -11.79 15.60
C TRP A 114 -12.72 -13.24 15.16
N VAL A 115 -11.83 -13.51 14.21
CA VAL A 115 -11.57 -14.90 13.78
C VAL A 115 -10.82 -15.65 14.88
N GLY A 116 -9.95 -14.93 15.60
CA GLY A 116 -9.17 -15.45 16.71
C GLY A 116 -7.95 -16.24 16.26
N ARG A 117 -6.79 -15.91 16.83
CA ARG A 117 -5.49 -16.51 16.47
C ARG A 117 -5.48 -18.05 16.52
N ARG A 118 -6.20 -18.65 17.46
CA ARG A 118 -6.28 -20.12 17.61
C ARG A 118 -6.97 -20.81 16.44
N ARG A 119 -8.06 -20.24 15.93
CA ARG A 119 -8.79 -20.84 14.79
C ARG A 119 -7.96 -20.75 13.52
N VAL A 120 -7.30 -19.60 13.31
CA VAL A 120 -6.38 -19.43 12.17
C VAL A 120 -5.23 -20.45 12.26
N ALA A 121 -4.65 -20.66 13.44
CA ALA A 121 -3.58 -21.65 13.62
C ALA A 121 -4.03 -23.07 13.26
N LEU A 122 -5.22 -23.49 13.72
CA LEU A 122 -5.78 -24.81 13.38
C LEU A 122 -6.06 -24.96 11.88
N MET A 123 -6.50 -23.90 11.20
CA MET A 123 -6.69 -23.92 9.75
C MET A 123 -5.38 -24.03 8.98
N VAL A 124 -4.34 -23.35 9.46
CA VAL A 124 -3.00 -23.40 8.88
C VAL A 124 -2.43 -24.82 8.94
N GLU A 125 -2.68 -25.55 10.02
CA GLU A 125 -2.25 -26.94 10.16
C GLU A 125 -2.98 -27.89 9.21
N ARG A 126 -4.28 -27.64 8.97
CA ARG A 126 -5.08 -28.47 8.06
C ARG A 126 -4.81 -28.20 6.59
N ASN A 127 -4.36 -26.99 6.22
CA ASN A 127 -4.18 -26.61 4.82
C ASN A 127 -2.71 -26.31 4.48
N LYS A 128 -2.10 -27.17 3.64
CA LYS A 128 -0.70 -27.03 3.22
C LYS A 128 -0.37 -25.68 2.59
N LYS A 129 -1.32 -25.04 1.89
CA LYS A 129 -1.13 -23.70 1.30
C LYS A 129 -1.01 -22.62 2.38
N LEU A 130 -1.85 -22.69 3.41
CA LEU A 130 -1.78 -21.76 4.55
C LEU A 130 -0.51 -21.98 5.39
N SER A 131 0.00 -23.20 5.47
CA SER A 131 1.28 -23.50 6.12
C SER A 131 2.46 -22.82 5.41
N GLN A 132 2.47 -22.79 4.08
CA GLN A 132 3.47 -22.03 3.32
C GLN A 132 3.37 -20.53 3.59
N LEU A 133 2.14 -19.98 3.62
CA LEU A 133 1.92 -18.57 3.99
C LEU A 133 2.38 -18.26 5.41
N ARG A 134 2.19 -19.17 6.38
CA ARG A 134 2.73 -19.01 7.74
C ARG A 134 4.25 -18.92 7.73
N GLY A 135 4.94 -19.72 6.92
CA GLY A 135 6.39 -19.64 6.76
C GLY A 135 6.85 -18.27 6.23
N LEU A 136 6.13 -17.72 5.25
CA LEU A 136 6.38 -16.35 4.77
C LEU A 136 6.09 -15.30 5.84
N LEU A 137 5.00 -15.46 6.59
CA LEU A 137 4.60 -14.57 7.68
C LEU A 137 5.59 -14.55 8.84
N GLN A 138 6.19 -15.71 9.14
CA GLN A 138 7.20 -15.87 10.17
C GLN A 138 8.60 -15.47 9.72
N SER A 139 8.79 -15.18 8.42
CA SER A 139 10.08 -14.76 7.90
C SER A 139 10.50 -13.42 8.52
N ASP A 140 11.79 -13.29 8.84
CA ASP A 140 12.32 -12.04 9.38
C ASP A 140 12.19 -10.87 8.39
N TRP A 141 12.14 -11.16 7.08
CA TRP A 141 11.90 -10.14 6.05
C TRP A 141 10.50 -9.53 6.19
N LEU A 142 9.48 -10.35 6.41
CA LEU A 142 8.14 -9.81 6.62
C LEU A 142 8.03 -9.11 7.98
N LYS A 143 8.62 -9.68 9.04
CA LYS A 143 8.68 -9.00 10.35
C LYS A 143 9.33 -7.63 10.22
N ALA A 144 10.46 -7.52 9.49
CA ALA A 144 11.11 -6.25 9.21
C ALA A 144 10.20 -5.28 8.44
N LEU A 145 9.53 -5.76 7.39
CA LEU A 145 8.60 -4.95 6.60
C LEU A 145 7.42 -4.44 7.44
N LEU A 146 6.91 -5.23 8.39
CA LEU A 146 5.82 -4.86 9.29
C LEU A 146 6.27 -3.97 10.46
N VAL A 147 7.49 -4.16 10.96
CA VAL A 147 8.08 -3.32 12.02
C VAL A 147 8.24 -1.89 11.53
N LEU A 148 8.67 -1.69 10.29
CA LEU A 148 8.94 -0.36 9.75
C LEU A 148 7.75 0.63 9.88
N PRO A 149 6.54 0.32 9.37
CA PRO A 149 5.40 1.21 9.54
C PRO A 149 4.82 1.21 10.95
N SER A 150 4.98 0.12 11.73
CA SER A 150 4.40 0.02 13.07
C SER A 150 5.24 0.70 14.16
N LEU A 151 6.54 0.87 13.93
CA LEU A 151 7.47 1.49 14.88
C LEU A 151 7.03 2.88 15.39
N PRO A 152 6.59 3.84 14.56
CA PRO A 152 6.14 5.15 15.06
C PRO A 152 4.86 5.06 15.91
N PHE A 153 4.04 4.02 15.72
CA PHE A 153 2.80 3.82 16.48
C PHE A 153 3.01 3.05 17.78
N LEU A 154 4.14 2.34 17.92
CA LEU A 154 4.40 1.48 19.06
C LEU A 154 4.53 2.27 20.39
N PRO A 155 5.26 3.40 20.50
CA PRO A 155 5.32 4.16 21.74
C PRO A 155 3.96 4.73 22.18
N PRO A 156 3.15 5.37 21.30
CA PRO A 156 1.80 5.79 21.65
C PRO A 156 0.89 4.64 22.11
N LEU A 157 0.95 3.49 21.45
CA LEU A 157 0.15 2.32 21.85
C LEU A 157 0.53 1.84 23.25
N LEU A 158 1.83 1.72 23.54
CA LEU A 158 2.30 1.35 24.88
C LEU A 158 1.89 2.39 25.94
N LEU A 159 1.91 3.68 25.59
CA LEU A 159 1.47 4.74 26.51
C LEU A 159 -0.02 4.63 26.84
N VAL A 160 -0.85 4.34 25.84
CA VAL A 160 -2.30 4.11 26.02
C VAL A 160 -2.53 2.90 26.92
N ASP A 161 -1.79 1.80 26.74
CA ASP A 161 -1.88 0.63 27.61
C ASP A 161 -1.45 0.91 29.05
N VAL A 162 -0.36 1.68 29.24
CA VAL A 162 0.08 2.12 30.58
C VAL A 162 -0.98 3.01 31.23
N LEU A 163 -1.59 3.93 30.47
CA LEU A 163 -2.65 4.80 30.97
C LEU A 163 -3.91 3.99 31.33
N HIS A 164 -4.32 3.04 30.49
CA HIS A 164 -5.44 2.14 30.79
C HIS A 164 -5.18 1.33 32.06
N GLN A 165 -3.98 0.79 32.23
CA GLN A 165 -3.62 0.03 33.42
C GLN A 165 -3.56 0.94 34.67
N ALA A 166 -3.07 2.18 34.54
CA ALA A 166 -3.07 3.17 35.60
C ALA A 166 -4.49 3.56 36.02
N LEU A 167 -5.38 3.83 35.06
CA LEU A 167 -6.80 4.11 35.31
C LEU A 167 -7.50 2.92 35.98
N ARG A 168 -7.23 1.70 35.52
CA ARG A 168 -7.79 0.48 36.11
C ARG A 168 -7.39 0.31 37.59
N ARG A 169 -6.12 0.58 37.91
CA ARG A 169 -5.62 0.55 39.29
C ARG A 169 -6.25 1.64 40.16
N SER A 170 -6.34 2.86 39.63
CA SER A 170 -7.00 3.97 40.33
C SER A 170 -8.46 3.62 40.64
N CYS A 171 -9.22 3.11 39.67
CA CYS A 171 -10.61 2.69 39.89
C CYS A 171 -10.75 1.57 40.93
N GLN A 172 -9.84 0.59 40.92
CA GLN A 172 -9.88 -0.49 41.91
C GLN A 172 -9.63 -0.03 43.34
N SER A 173 -8.73 0.94 43.53
CA SER A 173 -8.51 1.56 44.83
C SER A 173 -9.78 2.22 45.38
N PHE A 174 -10.73 2.62 44.51
CA PHE A 174 -12.03 3.15 44.92
C PHE A 174 -13.11 2.08 45.06
N SER A 175 -13.07 1.01 44.26
CA SER A 175 -14.14 0.01 44.18
C SER A 175 -14.03 -1.18 45.14
N GLY A 176 -12.89 -1.35 45.85
CA GLY A 176 -12.71 -2.44 46.81
C GLY A 176 -12.75 -3.86 46.19
N LEU A 177 -12.46 -3.97 44.89
CA LEU A 177 -12.41 -5.24 44.16
C LEU A 177 -11.18 -6.06 44.58
N PRO A 178 -11.27 -7.40 44.66
CA PRO A 178 -10.15 -8.25 45.07
C PRO A 178 -8.93 -8.14 44.14
N ASP A 179 -7.74 -8.07 44.74
CA ASP A 179 -6.43 -7.80 44.11
C ASP A 179 -5.99 -8.85 43.07
N ASP A 180 -6.59 -10.05 43.08
CA ASP A 180 -6.15 -11.20 42.26
C ASP A 180 -6.28 -10.97 40.75
N PHE A 181 -7.07 -9.96 40.33
CA PHE A 181 -7.30 -9.67 38.92
C PHE A 181 -6.27 -8.72 38.28
N VAL A 182 -5.35 -8.11 39.05
CA VAL A 182 -4.41 -7.13 38.50
C VAL A 182 -2.98 -7.56 38.66
N GLY A 183 -2.39 -7.93 37.52
CA GLY A 183 -0.95 -8.17 37.43
C GLY A 183 -0.15 -6.96 37.95
N ARG A 184 0.92 -7.23 38.68
CA ARG A 184 1.81 -6.21 39.26
C ARG A 184 2.53 -5.33 38.21
N GLY A 185 2.47 -5.67 36.92
CA GLY A 185 3.10 -4.91 35.83
C GLY A 185 2.37 -3.63 35.43
N CYS A 186 3.13 -2.62 34.95
CA CYS A 186 2.60 -1.35 34.44
C CYS A 186 1.86 -1.48 33.10
N LEU A 187 2.00 -2.62 32.42
CA LEU A 187 1.39 -2.91 31.13
C LEU A 187 0.19 -3.84 31.29
N THR A 188 -0.75 -3.76 30.35
CA THR A 188 -1.83 -4.74 30.20
C THR A 188 -1.25 -6.14 29.91
N GLN A 189 -2.03 -7.19 30.16
CA GLN A 189 -1.57 -8.57 29.92
C GLN A 189 -1.33 -8.80 28.43
N GLU A 190 -2.14 -8.18 27.58
CA GLU A 190 -2.06 -8.18 26.14
C GLU A 190 -0.78 -7.49 25.65
N ALA A 191 -0.50 -6.26 26.12
CA ALA A 191 0.73 -5.54 25.78
C ALA A 191 1.98 -6.28 26.25
N SER A 192 1.93 -6.89 27.45
CA SER A 192 3.03 -7.70 27.97
C SER A 192 3.30 -8.91 27.08
N ARG A 193 2.26 -9.61 26.63
CA ARG A 193 2.39 -10.72 25.66
C ARG A 193 2.95 -10.27 24.32
N LEU A 194 2.50 -9.13 23.79
CA LEU A 194 3.05 -8.58 22.55
C LEU A 194 4.53 -8.23 22.71
N LEU A 195 4.93 -7.64 23.85
CA LEU A 195 6.32 -7.30 24.12
C LEU A 195 7.20 -8.54 24.32
N GLU A 196 6.68 -9.58 24.96
CA GLU A 196 7.34 -10.88 25.06
C GLU A 196 7.48 -11.55 23.69
N GLU A 197 6.45 -11.48 22.85
CA GLU A 197 6.49 -11.97 21.47
C GLU A 197 7.54 -11.21 20.66
N LEU A 198 7.59 -9.88 20.74
CA LEU A 198 8.63 -9.07 20.10
C LEU A 198 10.04 -9.38 20.64
N ARG A 199 10.18 -9.60 21.95
CA ARG A 199 11.45 -10.03 22.57
C ARG A 199 11.90 -11.43 22.14
N SER A 200 10.95 -12.29 21.78
CA SER A 200 11.27 -13.63 21.27
C SER A 200 11.84 -13.60 19.85
N TRP A 201 11.72 -12.47 19.14
CA TRP A 201 12.29 -12.32 17.81
C TRP A 201 13.80 -12.11 17.91
N GLU A 202 14.53 -12.59 16.91
CA GLU A 202 15.95 -12.27 16.73
C GLU A 202 16.11 -10.80 16.32
N LEU A 203 16.01 -9.89 17.29
CA LEU A 203 15.97 -8.44 17.05
C LEU A 203 17.16 -7.96 16.20
N ALA A 204 18.37 -8.51 16.41
CA ALA A 204 19.53 -8.19 15.58
C ALA A 204 19.30 -8.51 14.09
N SER A 205 18.73 -9.68 13.80
CA SER A 205 18.40 -10.13 12.45
C SER A 205 17.31 -9.25 11.82
N VAL A 206 16.23 -8.97 12.58
CA VAL A 206 15.11 -8.14 12.11
C VAL A 206 15.55 -6.70 11.87
N THR A 207 16.24 -6.05 12.82
CA THR A 207 16.71 -4.66 12.71
C THR A 207 17.70 -4.49 11.55
N THR A 208 18.59 -5.47 11.32
CA THR A 208 19.49 -5.45 10.16
C THR A 208 18.71 -5.50 8.84
N LYS A 209 17.68 -6.36 8.76
CA LYS A 209 16.80 -6.41 7.58
C LYS A 209 15.96 -5.14 7.40
N VAL A 210 15.48 -4.53 8.49
CA VAL A 210 14.82 -3.22 8.46
C VAL A 210 15.74 -2.19 7.83
N LEU A 211 17.01 -2.13 8.25
CA LEU A 211 17.99 -1.21 7.69
C LEU A 211 18.19 -1.44 6.19
N TYR A 212 18.30 -2.70 5.74
CA TYR A 212 18.37 -3.00 4.30
C TYR A 212 17.12 -2.56 3.54
N VAL A 213 15.92 -2.79 4.09
CA VAL A 213 14.66 -2.32 3.50
C VAL A 213 14.62 -0.79 3.45
N CYS A 214 15.07 -0.08 4.50
CA CYS A 214 15.19 1.37 4.52
C CYS A 214 16.14 1.88 3.43
N ILE A 215 17.33 1.30 3.31
CA ILE A 215 18.33 1.69 2.31
C ILE A 215 17.80 1.43 0.91
N ALA A 216 17.18 0.27 0.68
CA ALA A 216 16.57 -0.06 -0.61
C ALA A 216 15.42 0.89 -0.95
N HIS A 217 14.50 1.14 0.00
CA HIS A 217 13.39 2.07 -0.17
C HIS A 217 13.89 3.49 -0.44
N PHE A 218 14.87 3.98 0.32
CA PHE A 218 15.50 5.28 0.10
C PHE A 218 16.17 5.35 -1.27
N GLY A 219 16.91 4.32 -1.67
CA GLY A 219 17.56 4.26 -2.98
C GLY A 219 16.57 4.27 -4.15
N ILE A 220 15.48 3.51 -4.05
CA ILE A 220 14.43 3.48 -5.08
C ILE A 220 13.64 4.80 -5.08
N GLN A 221 13.18 5.25 -3.91
CA GLN A 221 12.34 6.43 -3.80
C GLN A 221 13.10 7.71 -4.13
N VAL A 222 14.28 7.92 -3.55
CA VAL A 222 15.06 9.14 -3.76
C VAL A 222 15.89 9.01 -5.02
N GLY A 223 16.68 7.94 -5.13
CA GLY A 223 17.59 7.76 -6.27
C GLY A 223 16.86 7.60 -7.58
N VAL A 224 15.92 6.64 -7.67
CA VAL A 224 15.23 6.37 -8.93
C VAL A 224 14.11 7.37 -9.18
N SER A 225 13.20 7.63 -8.23
CA SER A 225 12.05 8.50 -8.53
C SER A 225 12.44 9.96 -8.78
N GLN A 226 13.26 10.57 -7.89
CA GLN A 226 13.68 11.97 -8.09
C GLN A 226 14.73 12.09 -9.19
N GLY A 227 15.66 11.14 -9.26
CA GLY A 227 16.66 11.10 -10.32
C GLY A 227 16.04 10.96 -11.70
N LEU A 228 14.99 10.12 -11.85
CA LEU A 228 14.25 9.98 -13.08
C LEU A 228 13.58 11.29 -13.49
N VAL A 229 12.91 11.99 -12.57
CA VAL A 229 12.25 13.27 -12.88
C VAL A 229 13.28 14.29 -13.39
N LEU A 230 14.44 14.39 -12.72
CA LEU A 230 15.52 15.30 -13.14
C LEU A 230 16.11 14.89 -14.50
N PHE A 231 16.33 13.59 -14.70
CA PHE A 231 16.83 13.05 -15.96
C PHE A 231 15.86 13.32 -17.11
N LEU A 232 14.56 13.12 -16.91
CA LEU A 232 13.54 13.35 -17.94
C LEU A 232 13.40 14.84 -18.28
N ALA A 233 13.53 15.74 -17.29
CA ALA A 233 13.55 17.18 -17.52
C ALA A 233 14.75 17.60 -18.37
N TRP A 234 15.96 17.16 -17.98
CA TRP A 234 17.18 17.40 -18.76
C TRP A 234 17.12 16.79 -20.17
N PHE A 235 16.57 15.57 -20.28
CA PHE A 235 16.41 14.89 -21.55
C PHE A 235 15.49 15.66 -22.49
N ASN A 236 14.36 16.18 -21.99
CA ASN A 236 13.43 17.02 -22.75
C ASN A 236 14.09 18.27 -23.32
N GLU A 237 14.86 19.01 -22.50
CA GLU A 237 15.64 20.18 -22.95
C GLU A 237 16.67 19.79 -24.02
N THR A 238 17.31 18.62 -23.86
CA THR A 238 18.34 18.15 -24.79
C THR A 238 17.77 17.78 -26.16
N VAL A 239 16.57 17.19 -26.22
CA VAL A 239 15.92 16.77 -27.48
C VAL A 239 15.05 17.86 -28.11
N GLU A 240 14.83 18.99 -27.43
CA GLU A 240 14.06 20.12 -27.94
C GLU A 240 14.56 20.60 -29.32
N PRO A 241 15.86 20.87 -29.55
CA PRO A 241 16.33 21.37 -30.85
C PRO A 241 16.39 20.31 -31.96
N TRP A 242 16.17 19.03 -31.63
CA TRP A 242 16.35 17.94 -32.58
C TRP A 242 15.17 17.82 -33.54
N SER A 243 15.43 17.28 -34.74
CA SER A 243 14.38 16.96 -35.70
C SER A 243 13.36 15.99 -35.09
N PHE A 244 12.11 16.02 -35.57
CA PHE A 244 11.04 15.15 -35.08
C PHE A 244 11.43 13.67 -35.10
N LEU A 245 12.00 13.19 -36.21
CA LEU A 245 12.38 11.79 -36.36
C LEU A 245 13.51 11.39 -35.40
N SER A 246 14.54 12.24 -35.27
CA SER A 246 15.68 11.99 -34.37
C SER A 246 15.24 11.99 -32.91
N ALA A 247 14.42 12.95 -32.49
CA ALA A 247 13.90 13.04 -31.14
C ALA A 247 13.03 11.81 -30.81
N THR A 248 12.13 11.42 -31.71
CA THR A 248 11.25 10.26 -31.52
C THR A 248 12.03 8.94 -31.42
N ALA A 249 13.05 8.76 -32.27
CA ALA A 249 13.88 7.55 -32.25
C ALA A 249 14.70 7.42 -30.95
N VAL A 250 15.32 8.51 -30.48
CA VAL A 250 16.09 8.47 -29.23
C VAL A 250 15.19 8.37 -28.01
N LEU A 251 14.05 9.06 -28.00
CA LEU A 251 13.02 8.93 -26.97
C LEU A 251 12.55 7.48 -26.87
N PHE A 252 12.30 6.81 -28.00
CA PHE A 252 11.93 5.39 -28.02
C PHE A 252 12.99 4.49 -27.36
N VAL A 253 14.26 4.66 -27.71
CA VAL A 253 15.35 3.83 -27.15
C VAL A 253 15.51 4.07 -25.65
N VAL A 254 15.49 5.33 -25.21
CA VAL A 254 15.65 5.70 -23.80
C VAL A 254 14.48 5.21 -22.97
N GLU A 255 13.24 5.43 -23.42
CA GLU A 255 12.06 4.94 -22.69
C GLU A 255 12.03 3.41 -22.64
N ILE A 256 12.36 2.70 -23.72
CA ILE A 256 12.49 1.23 -23.67
C ILE A 256 13.52 0.80 -22.61
N ALA A 257 14.70 1.42 -22.57
CA ALA A 257 15.71 1.10 -21.56
C ALA A 257 15.19 1.35 -20.13
N LEU A 258 14.42 2.42 -19.93
CA LEU A 258 13.80 2.75 -18.64
C LEU A 258 12.66 1.79 -18.27
N PHE A 259 11.86 1.31 -19.22
CA PHE A 259 10.84 0.29 -18.97
C PHE A 259 11.45 -1.06 -18.57
N LEU A 260 12.58 -1.43 -19.19
CA LEU A 260 13.31 -2.62 -18.79
C LEU A 260 13.92 -2.52 -17.38
N PHE A 261 13.84 -1.36 -16.72
CA PHE A 261 14.28 -1.16 -15.34
C PHE A 261 13.07 -1.18 -14.37
N PRO A 262 12.77 -2.32 -13.70
CA PRO A 262 11.54 -2.51 -12.93
C PRO A 262 11.21 -1.46 -11.86
N PRO A 263 12.20 -0.81 -11.19
CA PRO A 263 11.91 0.22 -10.21
C PRO A 263 11.31 1.52 -10.79
N VAL A 264 11.35 1.71 -12.10
CA VAL A 264 10.86 2.93 -12.75
C VAL A 264 9.35 2.88 -12.93
N ALA A 265 8.66 3.90 -12.42
CA ALA A 265 7.24 4.08 -12.66
C ALA A 265 7.00 4.43 -14.15
N GLY A 266 6.14 3.68 -14.82
CA GLY A 266 5.86 3.88 -16.25
C GLY A 266 5.07 5.16 -16.57
N VAL A 267 4.28 5.69 -15.63
CA VAL A 267 3.42 6.86 -15.87
C VAL A 267 4.23 8.11 -16.31
N PRO A 268 5.30 8.53 -15.59
CA PRO A 268 6.18 9.61 -16.05
C PRO A 268 6.76 9.40 -17.45
N LEU A 269 7.03 8.15 -17.86
CA LEU A 269 7.58 7.84 -19.18
C LEU A 269 6.56 8.13 -20.29
N TYR A 270 5.29 7.73 -20.14
CA TYR A 270 4.28 8.07 -21.15
C TYR A 270 4.00 9.57 -21.23
N MET A 271 4.08 10.25 -20.10
CA MET A 271 3.92 11.70 -20.02
C MET A 271 5.02 12.42 -20.78
N ILE A 272 6.29 12.04 -20.60
CA ILE A 272 7.41 12.65 -21.34
C ILE A 272 7.31 12.36 -22.83
N GLY A 273 6.91 11.13 -23.20
CA GLY A 273 6.59 10.72 -24.57
C GLY A 273 5.64 11.71 -25.25
N ALA A 274 4.52 11.99 -24.60
CA ALA A 274 3.51 12.93 -25.09
C ALA A 274 4.00 14.39 -25.10
N ILE A 275 4.70 14.84 -24.06
CA ILE A 275 5.21 16.21 -23.91
C ILE A 275 6.24 16.54 -25.00
N VAL A 276 7.06 15.58 -25.43
CA VAL A 276 8.06 15.80 -26.49
C VAL A 276 7.42 15.74 -27.88
N ILE A 277 6.54 14.76 -28.13
CA ILE A 277 6.01 14.46 -29.46
C ILE A 277 4.96 15.48 -29.89
N ILE A 278 4.00 15.82 -29.02
CA ILE A 278 2.85 16.66 -29.40
C ILE A 278 3.30 18.05 -29.89
N PRO A 279 4.17 18.80 -29.17
CA PRO A 279 4.61 20.11 -29.64
C PRO A 279 5.34 20.03 -30.98
N LYS A 280 6.18 19.01 -31.20
CA LYS A 280 6.91 18.85 -32.46
C LYS A 280 5.97 18.59 -33.64
N VAL A 281 4.89 17.83 -33.45
CA VAL A 281 3.86 17.61 -34.48
C VAL A 281 3.10 18.92 -34.78
N VAL A 282 2.76 19.70 -33.74
CA VAL A 282 2.09 21.00 -33.91
C VAL A 282 3.01 22.01 -34.61
N HIS A 283 4.29 22.07 -34.26
CA HIS A 283 5.28 22.92 -34.93
C HIS A 283 5.49 22.55 -36.40
N ALA A 284 5.26 21.29 -36.78
CA ALA A 284 5.26 20.86 -38.18
C ALA A 284 3.98 21.27 -38.95
N GLY A 285 3.04 21.99 -38.32
CA GLY A 285 1.84 22.52 -38.95
C GLY A 285 0.59 21.64 -38.81
N PHE A 286 0.65 20.54 -38.05
CA PHE A 286 -0.51 19.68 -37.80
C PHE A 286 -1.34 20.17 -36.60
N SER A 287 -2.58 19.66 -36.51
CA SER A 287 -3.46 19.99 -35.39
C SER A 287 -2.99 19.36 -34.07
N PHE A 288 -3.37 19.95 -32.94
CA PHE A 288 -3.11 19.39 -31.61
C PHE A 288 -3.64 17.95 -31.48
N TRP A 289 -4.85 17.68 -31.97
CA TRP A 289 -5.47 16.35 -31.93
C TRP A 289 -4.68 15.31 -32.72
N THR A 290 -4.09 15.72 -33.85
CA THR A 290 -3.16 14.88 -34.60
C THR A 290 -1.93 14.55 -33.75
N GLY A 291 -1.37 15.54 -33.04
CA GLY A 291 -0.29 15.33 -32.09
C GLY A 291 -0.65 14.32 -30.99
N VAL A 292 -1.83 14.46 -30.38
CA VAL A 292 -2.34 13.53 -29.35
C VAL A 292 -2.46 12.10 -29.90
N ALA A 293 -3.00 11.94 -31.11
CA ALA A 293 -3.11 10.63 -31.76
C ALA A 293 -1.74 10.00 -32.02
N VAL A 294 -0.77 10.78 -32.52
CA VAL A 294 0.61 10.31 -32.77
C VAL A 294 1.31 9.95 -31.46
N GLY A 295 1.20 10.78 -30.43
CA GLY A 295 1.76 10.50 -29.11
C GLY A 295 1.15 9.26 -28.45
N THR A 296 -0.15 9.06 -28.62
CA THR A 296 -0.86 7.85 -28.13
C THR A 296 -0.38 6.59 -28.85
N ALA A 297 -0.27 6.64 -30.19
CA ALA A 297 0.24 5.52 -30.99
C ALA A 297 1.70 5.18 -30.64
N PHE A 298 2.53 6.21 -30.42
CA PHE A 298 3.91 6.05 -29.95
C PHE A 298 3.96 5.33 -28.59
N ASN A 299 3.26 5.84 -27.58
CA ASN A 299 3.24 5.26 -26.23
C ASN A 299 2.67 3.83 -26.22
N LEU A 300 1.64 3.55 -27.02
CA LEU A 300 1.10 2.20 -27.18
C LEU A 300 2.13 1.25 -27.78
N THR A 301 2.79 1.65 -28.86
CA THR A 301 3.85 0.86 -29.51
C THR A 301 4.96 0.57 -28.51
N LEU A 302 5.39 1.60 -27.79
CA LEU A 302 6.44 1.51 -26.81
C LEU A 302 6.08 0.54 -25.67
N LYS A 303 4.86 0.62 -25.13
CA LYS A 303 4.38 -0.33 -24.11
C LYS A 303 4.40 -1.78 -24.60
N LEU A 304 3.92 -2.02 -25.82
CA LEU A 304 3.86 -3.37 -26.39
C LEU A 304 5.26 -3.94 -26.61
N VAL A 305 6.19 -3.14 -27.11
CA VAL A 305 7.59 -3.55 -27.30
C VAL A 305 8.28 -3.78 -25.96
N ALA A 306 8.11 -2.88 -24.99
CA ALA A 306 8.63 -3.05 -23.64
C ALA A 306 8.13 -4.35 -23.01
N ALA A 307 6.82 -4.61 -23.05
CA ALA A 307 6.23 -5.84 -22.50
C ALA A 307 6.78 -7.11 -23.17
N ALA A 308 6.92 -7.11 -24.50
CA ALA A 308 7.51 -8.23 -25.23
C ALA A 308 8.99 -8.45 -24.84
N LEU A 309 9.76 -7.36 -24.70
CA LEU A 309 11.15 -7.41 -24.26
C LEU A 309 11.29 -7.87 -22.81
N GLU A 310 10.47 -7.39 -21.89
CA GLU A 310 10.46 -7.83 -20.48
C GLU A 310 10.13 -9.33 -20.38
N GLN A 311 9.11 -9.81 -21.11
CA GLN A 311 8.77 -11.24 -21.16
C GLN A 311 9.93 -12.08 -21.71
N LYS A 312 10.65 -11.59 -22.72
CA LYS A 312 11.73 -12.34 -23.37
C LYS A 312 13.06 -12.25 -22.62
N ALA A 313 13.44 -11.08 -22.15
CA ALA A 313 14.72 -10.80 -21.51
C ALA A 313 14.72 -11.14 -20.02
N ILE A 314 13.59 -10.95 -19.33
CA ILE A 314 13.45 -11.24 -17.89
C ILE A 314 12.66 -12.54 -17.73
N GLY A 315 11.46 -12.61 -18.31
CA GLY A 315 10.57 -13.76 -18.11
C GLY A 315 11.17 -15.10 -18.52
N LEU A 316 11.76 -15.19 -19.72
CA LEU A 316 12.27 -16.45 -20.26
C LEU A 316 13.47 -17.01 -19.45
N PRO A 317 14.50 -16.23 -19.08
CA PRO A 317 15.58 -16.74 -18.22
C PRO A 317 15.10 -17.26 -16.86
N PHE A 318 14.09 -16.62 -16.26
CA PHE A 318 13.54 -17.05 -14.97
C PHE A 318 12.50 -18.17 -15.10
N SER A 319 12.06 -18.52 -16.32
CA SER A 319 11.07 -19.57 -16.57
C SER A 319 11.52 -20.97 -16.19
N SER A 320 12.82 -21.22 -16.02
CA SER A 320 13.36 -22.51 -15.56
C SER A 320 13.53 -22.57 -14.03
N SER A 321 13.51 -21.43 -13.34
CA SER A 321 13.78 -21.37 -11.90
C SER A 321 12.60 -21.91 -11.09
N VAL A 322 12.84 -23.03 -10.38
CA VAL A 322 11.85 -23.64 -9.48
C VAL A 322 11.51 -22.71 -8.30
N ALA A 323 12.48 -21.90 -7.84
CA ALA A 323 12.26 -20.93 -6.77
C ALA A 323 11.27 -19.83 -7.22
N VAL A 324 11.46 -19.31 -8.44
CA VAL A 324 10.55 -18.30 -9.02
C VAL A 324 9.17 -18.89 -9.25
N LYS A 325 9.07 -20.11 -9.79
CA LYS A 325 7.78 -20.80 -9.95
C LYS A 325 7.04 -20.99 -8.64
N LYS A 326 7.74 -21.47 -7.59
CA LYS A 326 7.16 -21.64 -6.26
C LYS A 326 6.73 -20.32 -5.61
N PHE A 327 7.40 -19.23 -5.94
CA PHE A 327 7.04 -17.90 -5.44
C PHE A 327 5.80 -17.33 -6.13
N ILE A 328 5.67 -17.51 -7.44
CA ILE A 328 4.56 -16.99 -8.24
C ILE A 328 3.29 -17.86 -8.10
N GLY A 329 3.44 -19.17 -7.85
CA GLY A 329 2.34 -20.12 -7.67
C GLY A 329 2.26 -21.14 -8.79
#